data_AF-A0A938D6N2-F1
#
_entry.id   AF-A0A938D6N2-F1
#
_cell.length_a   1.000
_cell.length_b   1.000
_cell.length_c   1.000
_cell.angle_alpha   90.00
_cell.angle_beta   90.00
_cell.angle_gamma   90.00
#
_symmetry.space_group_name_H-M   'P 1'
#
loop_
_entity.id
_entity.type
_entity.pdbx_description
1 polymer ?
#
loop_
_entity_poly.entity_id
_entity_poly.type
_entity_poly.pdbx_seq_one_letter_code
_entity_poly.pdbx_strand_id
1 'polypeptide(L)'
;MPWPLVAMAGMSAAAAALHVSQPALSVALGQLEAHLGQPLFLRRPGGRLILTSFSQHWLNLAENVLERLGTLADPARLAGETVRLAIFKDLAASCLAPLMAAVATRAPGLHP
;
A
#
# COMPACT_ATOMS: atom_id res chain seq x y z
N MET A 1 -3.21 -4.09 4.37
CA MET A 1 -4.40 -4.96 4.18
C MET A 1 -5.00 -4.63 2.83
N PRO A 2 -5.15 -5.59 1.90
CA PRO A 2 -5.69 -5.31 0.57
C PRO A 2 -7.21 -5.10 0.67
N TRP A 3 -7.61 -3.85 0.91
CA TRP A 3 -8.99 -3.40 0.92
C TRP A 3 -9.81 -3.73 -0.36
N PRO A 4 -9.22 -3.97 -1.57
CA PRO A 4 -10.00 -4.40 -2.73
C PRO A 4 -10.70 -5.75 -2.49
N LEU A 5 -10.08 -6.67 -1.75
CA LEU A 5 -10.66 -7.99 -1.46
C LEU A 5 -11.85 -7.90 -0.50
N VAL A 6 -11.75 -7.00 0.49
CA VAL A 6 -12.83 -6.77 1.45
C VAL A 6 -14.03 -6.11 0.77
N ALA A 7 -13.78 -5.16 -0.14
CA ALA A 7 -14.84 -4.54 -0.91
C ALA A 7 -15.59 -5.56 -1.78
N MET A 8 -14.89 -6.52 -2.38
CA MET A 8 -15.51 -7.61 -3.17
C MET A 8 -16.45 -8.53 -2.35
N ALA A 9 -16.25 -8.60 -1.03
CA ALA A 9 -17.12 -9.34 -0.11
C ALA A 9 -18.43 -8.60 0.23
N GLY A 10 -18.57 -7.33 -0.17
CA GLY A 10 -19.77 -6.52 -0.02
C GLY A 10 -19.60 -5.31 0.91
N MET A 11 -20.53 -4.35 0.82
CA MET A 11 -20.43 -3.07 1.53
C MET A 11 -20.39 -3.23 3.06
N SER A 12 -21.17 -4.16 3.63
CA SER A 12 -21.19 -4.39 5.07
C SER A 12 -19.87 -4.97 5.60
N ALA A 13 -19.24 -5.88 4.83
CA ALA A 13 -17.93 -6.43 5.18
C ALA A 13 -16.84 -5.36 5.12
N ALA A 14 -16.87 -4.50 4.10
CA ALA A 14 -15.96 -3.36 3.97
C ALA A 14 -16.11 -2.36 5.12
N ALA A 15 -17.34 -2.02 5.51
CA ALA A 15 -17.61 -1.12 6.63
C ALA A 15 -17.07 -1.68 7.95
N ALA A 16 -17.27 -2.98 8.21
CA ALA A 16 -16.75 -3.66 9.40
C ALA A 16 -15.22 -3.63 9.45
N ALA A 17 -14.53 -3.93 8.35
CA ALA A 17 -13.06 -3.92 8.30
C ALA A 17 -12.46 -2.51 8.46
N LEU A 18 -13.19 -1.47 8.05
CA LEU A 18 -12.80 -0.08 8.20
C LEU A 18 -13.29 0.54 9.53
N HIS A 19 -13.96 -0.24 10.38
CA HIS A 19 -14.54 0.23 11.65
C HIS A 19 -15.47 1.44 11.51
N VAL A 20 -16.24 1.49 10.41
CA VAL A 20 -17.24 2.55 10.14
C VAL A 20 -18.63 1.95 9.96
N SER A 21 -19.67 2.80 9.99
CA SER A 21 -21.01 2.35 9.65
C SER A 21 -21.17 2.15 8.14
N GLN A 22 -21.98 1.17 7.75
CA GLN A 22 -22.28 0.90 6.33
C GLN A 22 -22.90 2.12 5.60
N PRO A 23 -23.82 2.91 6.21
CA PRO A 23 -24.32 4.13 5.59
C PRO A 23 -23.24 5.19 5.37
N ALA A 24 -22.34 5.39 6.35
CA ALA A 24 -21.25 6.35 6.23
C ALA A 24 -20.28 5.96 5.10
N LEU A 25 -19.93 4.67 5.01
CA LEU A 25 -19.09 4.17 3.92
C LEU A 25 -19.77 4.33 2.56
N SER A 26 -21.09 4.07 2.46
CA SER A 26 -21.82 4.24 1.20
C SER A 26 -21.87 5.70 0.76
N VAL A 27 -22.00 6.66 1.70
CA VAL A 27 -21.98 8.09 1.40
C VAL A 27 -20.59 8.52 0.94
N ALA A 28 -19.54 8.13 1.66
CA ALA A 28 -18.16 8.46 1.31
C ALA A 28 -17.77 7.90 -0.07
N LEU A 29 -18.16 6.65 -0.36
CA LEU A 29 -17.91 6.05 -1.67
C LEU A 29 -18.67 6.80 -2.78
N GLY A 30 -19.94 7.14 -2.57
CA GLY A 30 -20.72 7.89 -3.56
C GLY A 30 -20.14 9.29 -3.83
N GLN A 31 -19.65 9.98 -2.80
CA GLN A 31 -18.96 11.26 -2.96
C GLN A 31 -17.66 11.12 -3.76
N LEU A 32 -16.88 10.07 -3.50
CA LEU A 32 -15.67 9.77 -4.25
C LEU A 32 -15.97 9.47 -5.72
N GLU A 33 -16.94 8.61 -6.00
CA GLU A 33 -17.36 8.28 -7.37
C GLU A 33 -17.88 9.53 -8.10
N ALA A 34 -18.61 10.41 -7.42
CA ALA A 34 -19.06 11.69 -7.98
C ALA A 34 -17.88 12.63 -8.30
N HIS A 35 -16.87 12.71 -7.43
CA HIS A 35 -15.67 13.51 -7.66
C HIS A 35 -14.85 12.98 -8.85
N LEU A 36 -14.77 11.65 -8.99
CA LEU A 36 -14.06 10.99 -10.09
C LEU A 36 -14.86 10.98 -11.41
N GLY A 37 -16.16 11.26 -11.35
CA GLY A 37 -17.08 11.19 -12.49
C GLY A 37 -17.32 9.78 -13.03
N GLN A 38 -16.83 8.75 -12.34
CA GLN A 38 -16.95 7.34 -12.74
C GLN A 38 -17.19 6.42 -11.54
N PRO A 39 -18.03 5.39 -11.68
CA PRO A 39 -18.23 4.40 -10.63
C PRO A 39 -16.95 3.56 -10.44
N LEU A 40 -16.60 3.32 -9.20
CA LEU A 40 -15.51 2.41 -8.80
C LEU A 40 -16.04 0.99 -8.62
N PHE A 41 -17.29 0.84 -8.17
CA PHE A 41 -17.90 -0.46 -7.91
C PHE A 41 -19.25 -0.62 -8.59
N LEU A 42 -19.47 -1.79 -9.19
CA LEU A 42 -20.77 -2.23 -9.69
C LEU A 42 -21.46 -3.09 -8.63
N ARG A 43 -22.73 -2.77 -8.36
CA ARG A 43 -23.58 -3.56 -7.46
C ARG A 43 -24.22 -4.70 -8.24
N ARG A 44 -23.98 -5.95 -7.82
CA ARG A 44 -24.69 -7.12 -8.35
C ARG A 44 -25.86 -7.55 -7.45
N PRO A 45 -26.84 -8.29 -8.02
CA PRO A 45 -27.84 -9.00 -7.22
C PRO A 45 -27.15 -9.82 -6.11
N GLY A 46 -27.65 -9.72 -4.88
CA GLY A 46 -27.05 -10.36 -3.70
C GLY A 46 -26.00 -9.53 -2.97
N GLY A 47 -25.81 -8.24 -3.32
CA GLY A 47 -25.02 -7.30 -2.50
C GLY A 47 -23.49 -7.38 -2.67
N ARG A 48 -23.00 -8.19 -3.61
CA ARG A 48 -21.58 -8.23 -3.97
C ARG A 48 -21.20 -6.99 -4.77
N LEU A 49 -20.04 -6.42 -4.45
CA LEU A 49 -19.45 -5.32 -5.20
C LEU A 49 -18.39 -5.89 -6.15
N ILE A 50 -18.37 -5.40 -7.38
CA ILE A 50 -17.36 -5.78 -8.38
C ILE A 50 -16.65 -4.52 -8.84
N LEU A 51 -15.32 -4.58 -8.93
CA LEU A 51 -14.51 -3.48 -9.45
C LEU A 51 -14.89 -3.17 -10.89
N THR A 52 -15.00 -1.88 -11.23
CA THR A 52 -15.00 -1.45 -12.64
C THR A 52 -13.61 -1.60 -13.24
N SER A 53 -13.52 -1.52 -14.57
CA SER A 53 -12.21 -1.43 -15.27
C SER A 53 -11.41 -0.21 -14.82
N PHE A 54 -12.09 0.93 -14.62
CA PHE A 54 -11.51 2.16 -14.10
C PHE A 54 -10.94 1.98 -12.70
N SER A 55 -11.69 1.31 -11.82
CA SER A 55 -11.29 1.08 -10.44
C SER A 55 -9.92 0.42 -10.34
N GLN A 56 -9.62 -0.64 -11.10
CA GLN A 56 -8.35 -1.34 -10.97
C GLN A 56 -7.14 -0.42 -11.18
N HIS A 57 -7.20 0.46 -12.19
CA HIS A 57 -6.14 1.42 -12.44
C HIS A 57 -6.07 2.51 -11.36
N TRP A 58 -7.23 3.05 -10.99
CA TRP A 58 -7.32 4.10 -9.98
C TRP A 58 -6.84 3.65 -8.60
N LEU A 59 -7.21 2.45 -8.18
CA LEU A 59 -6.81 1.84 -6.90
C LEU A 59 -5.29 1.78 -6.77
N ASN A 60 -4.60 1.30 -7.81
CA ASN A 60 -3.15 1.23 -7.81
C ASN A 60 -2.51 2.62 -7.65
N LEU A 61 -3.04 3.65 -8.31
CA LEU A 61 -2.54 5.01 -8.17
C LEU A 61 -2.80 5.56 -6.76
N ALA A 62 -3.99 5.32 -6.21
CA ALA A 62 -4.36 5.77 -4.87
C ALA A 62 -3.48 5.12 -3.78
N GLU A 63 -3.23 3.81 -3.88
CA GLU A 63 -2.35 3.08 -2.96
C GLU A 63 -0.92 3.62 -2.99
N ASN A 64 -0.37 3.88 -4.18
CA ASN A 64 0.96 4.47 -4.34
C ASN A 64 1.06 5.87 -3.70
N VAL A 65 0.03 6.70 -3.86
CA VAL A 65 -0.01 8.04 -3.24
C VAL A 65 -0.09 7.93 -1.72
N LEU A 66 -0.94 7.05 -1.19
CA LEU A 66 -1.08 6.84 0.24
C LEU A 66 0.21 6.30 0.87
N GLU A 67 0.91 5.38 0.19
CA GLU A 67 2.21 4.87 0.65
C GLU A 67 3.28 5.96 0.70
N ARG A 68 3.33 6.82 -0.33
CA ARG A 68 4.24 7.97 -0.37
C ARG A 68 3.93 8.97 0.74
N LEU A 69 2.65 9.28 0.95
CA LEU A 69 2.22 10.14 2.06
C LEU A 69 2.56 9.54 3.41
N GLY A 70 2.36 8.23 3.58
CA GLY A 70 2.76 7.52 4.80
C GLY A 70 4.27 7.56 5.05
N THR A 71 5.08 7.50 3.98
CA THR A 71 6.53 7.68 4.06
C THR A 71 6.88 9.11 4.48
N LEU A 72 6.25 10.12 3.88
CA LEU A 72 6.47 11.52 4.23
C LEU A 72 6.02 11.87 5.67
N ALA A 73 5.00 11.18 6.18
CA ALA A 73 4.48 11.38 7.53
C ALA A 73 5.33 10.69 8.61
N ASP A 74 6.25 9.78 8.22
CA ASP A 74 7.10 9.04 9.14
C ASP A 74 8.57 9.49 8.99
N PRO A 75 9.07 10.32 9.92
CA PRO A 75 10.47 10.77 9.91
C PRO A 75 11.49 9.63 9.94
N ALA A 76 11.15 8.48 10.55
CA ALA A 76 12.04 7.33 10.61
C ALA A 76 12.12 6.60 9.27
N ARG A 77 11.03 6.52 8.51
CA ARG A 77 11.06 5.99 7.12
C ARG A 77 11.75 6.96 6.17
N LEU A 78 11.61 8.27 6.40
CA LEU A 78 12.33 9.32 5.67
C LEU A 78 13.85 9.29 5.92
N ALA A 79 14.27 8.92 7.13
CA ALA A 79 15.68 8.84 7.51
C ALA A 79 16.44 7.67 6.85
N GLY A 80 15.75 6.81 6.09
CA GLY A 80 16.31 5.63 5.43
C GLY A 80 16.15 4.36 6.27
N GLU A 81 15.81 3.25 5.60
CA GLU A 81 15.67 1.95 6.27
C GLU A 81 17.04 1.40 6.67
N THR A 82 17.27 1.23 7.97
CA THR A 82 18.47 0.53 8.47
C THR A 82 18.30 -0.97 8.24
N VAL A 83 19.06 -1.54 7.29
CA VAL A 83 19.06 -2.99 7.03
C VAL A 83 20.07 -3.67 7.94
N ARG A 84 19.61 -4.55 8.84
CA ARG A 84 20.50 -5.33 9.71
C ARG A 84 20.78 -6.70 9.08
N LEU A 85 22.04 -6.93 8.72
CA LEU A 85 22.51 -8.21 8.17
C LEU A 85 23.17 -9.04 9.28
N ALA A 86 22.74 -10.29 9.43
CA ALA A 86 23.40 -11.25 10.31
C ALA A 86 24.24 -12.22 9.45
N ILE A 87 25.52 -12.38 9.81
CA ILE A 87 26.43 -13.27 9.09
C ILE A 87 27.30 -14.04 10.09
N PHE A 88 27.67 -15.27 9.74
CA PHE A 88 28.64 -16.03 10.52
C PHE A 88 30.01 -15.36 10.40
N LYS A 89 30.71 -15.20 11.52
CA LYS A 89 32.01 -14.50 11.61
C LYS A 89 33.03 -14.95 10.55
N ASP A 90 33.04 -16.25 10.24
CA ASP A 90 34.00 -16.85 9.30
C ASP A 90 33.67 -16.50 7.84
N LEU A 91 32.41 -16.18 7.54
CA LEU A 91 31.93 -15.74 6.23
C LEU A 91 31.87 -14.21 6.10
N ALA A 92 32.05 -13.47 7.21
CA ALA A 92 31.97 -12.02 7.21
C ALA A 92 33.02 -11.40 6.30
N ALA A 93 34.28 -11.84 6.38
CA ALA A 93 35.36 -11.28 5.57
C ALA A 93 35.15 -11.51 4.06
N SER A 94 34.67 -12.69 3.67
CA SER A 94 34.47 -13.05 2.26
C SER A 94 33.20 -12.47 1.65
N CYS A 95 32.15 -12.25 2.44
CA CYS A 95 30.84 -11.84 1.92
C CYS A 95 30.49 -10.39 2.24
N LEU A 96 30.90 -9.85 3.39
CA LEU A 96 30.57 -8.48 3.80
C LEU A 96 31.36 -7.45 3.00
N ALA A 97 32.66 -7.68 2.77
CA ALA A 97 33.50 -6.71 2.05
C ALA A 97 33.05 -6.48 0.58
N PRO A 98 32.77 -7.52 -0.23
CA PRO A 98 32.24 -7.33 -1.58
C PRO A 98 30.84 -6.72 -1.58
N LEU A 99 30.00 -7.09 -0.61
CA LEU A 99 28.66 -6.53 -0.46
C LEU A 99 28.71 -5.02 -0.17
N MET A 100 29.57 -4.60 0.77
CA MET A 100 29.76 -3.18 1.08
C MET A 100 30.31 -2.39 -0.12
N ALA A 101 31.24 -2.98 -0.88
CA ALA A 101 31.74 -2.36 -2.12
C ALA A 101 30.66 -2.22 -3.19
N ALA A 102 29.77 -3.22 -3.32
CA ALA A 102 28.62 -3.18 -4.22
C ALA A 102 27.56 -2.15 -3.77
N VAL A 103 27.33 -2.02 -2.46
CA VAL A 103 26.43 -1.01 -1.89
C VAL A 103 26.99 0.39 -2.12
N ALA A 104 28.27 0.62 -1.87
CA ALA A 104 28.91 1.92 -2.09
C ALA A 104 28.86 2.38 -3.55
N THR A 105 28.92 1.45 -4.50
CA THR A 105 28.85 1.76 -5.95
C THR A 105 27.42 1.91 -6.47
N ARG A 106 26.44 1.18 -5.92
CA ARG A 106 25.05 1.19 -6.39
C ARG A 106 24.11 2.11 -5.59
N ALA A 107 24.51 2.51 -4.38
CA ALA A 107 23.74 3.35 -3.48
C ALA A 107 24.67 4.25 -2.63
N PRO A 108 25.29 5.29 -3.23
CA PRO A 108 26.30 6.13 -2.58
C PRO A 108 25.81 7.01 -1.42
N GLY A 109 24.51 6.94 -1.06
CA GLY A 109 23.92 7.63 0.10
C GLY A 109 23.74 6.74 1.33
N LEU A 110 24.09 5.45 1.27
CA LEU A 110 24.03 4.54 2.42
C LEU A 110 25.35 4.58 3.19
N HIS A 111 25.27 5.00 4.45
CA HIS A 111 26.39 4.96 5.39
C HIS A 111 26.30 3.70 6.26
N PRO A 112 27.42 3.00 6.53
CA PRO A 112 27.47 1.83 7.40
C PRO A 112 27.15 2.15 8.87
#